data_AF-A0A933LE35-F1
#
_entry.id   AF-A0A933LE35-F1
#
_cell.length_a   1.000
_cell.length_b   1.000
_cell.length_c   1.000
_cell.angle_alpha   90.00
_cell.angle_beta   90.00
_cell.angle_gamma   90.00
#
_symmetry.space_group_name_H-M   'P 1'
#
loop_
_entity.id
_entity.type
_entity.pdbx_description
1 polymer ?
#
loop_
_entity_poly.entity_id
_entity_poly.type
_entity_poly.pdbx_seq_one_letter_code
_entity_poly.pdbx_strand_id
1 'polypeptide(L)' 'MLAHQGGWDEILLVLGPILVIGGLLYLAKKRVSAVQPTEPVSEPDAASPEPEGEQSA' A
#
# COMPACT_ATOMS: atom_id res chain seq x y z
N MET A 1 16.35 1.93 43.39
CA MET A 1 16.50 3.04 42.42
C MET A 1 16.87 2.45 41.06
N LEU A 2 15.96 1.70 40.40
CA LEU A 2 16.25 1.00 39.13
C LEU A 2 15.45 1.54 37.93
N ALA A 3 14.58 2.55 38.15
CA ALA A 3 13.69 3.06 37.10
C ALA A 3 14.27 4.22 36.29
N HIS A 4 15.54 4.60 36.48
CA HIS A 4 16.09 5.85 35.96
C HIS A 4 17.49 5.76 35.31
N GLN A 5 18.10 4.57 35.19
CA GLN A 5 19.48 4.47 34.66
C GLN A 5 19.56 4.15 33.15
N GLY A 6 18.46 4.33 32.43
CA GLY A 6 18.35 4.09 30.98
C GLY A 6 16.88 4.10 30.63
N GLY A 7 16.21 5.17 31.06
CA GLY A 7 14.79 5.19 31.34
C GLY A 7 13.97 4.90 30.09
N TRP A 8 12.91 4.11 30.26
CA TRP A 8 11.85 4.00 29.26
C TRP A 8 11.30 5.38 28.83
N ASP A 9 11.46 6.40 29.68
CA ASP A 9 11.13 7.80 29.38
C ASP A 9 11.93 8.37 28.19
N GLU A 10 13.21 8.05 28.06
CA GLU A 10 14.05 8.51 26.94
C GLU A 10 13.56 7.93 25.62
N ILE A 11 13.16 6.65 25.64
CA ILE A 11 12.55 5.98 24.50
C ILE A 11 11.19 6.58 24.18
N LEU A 12 10.35 6.86 25.17
CA LEU A 12 9.03 7.47 24.94
C LEU A 12 9.14 8.86 24.30
N LEU A 13 10.14 9.65 24.71
CA LEU A 13 10.40 10.97 24.14
C LEU A 13 10.86 10.93 22.68
N VAL A 14 11.54 9.86 22.25
CA VAL A 14 11.97 9.66 20.86
C VAL A 14 10.90 8.94 20.03
N LEU A 15 10.27 7.92 20.61
CA LEU A 15 9.27 7.09 19.95
C LEU A 15 7.96 7.87 19.73
N GLY A 16 7.61 8.79 20.62
CA GLY A 16 6.46 9.68 20.49
C GLY A 16 6.44 10.43 19.15
N PRO A 17 7.42 11.31 18.86
CA PRO A 17 7.46 12.04 17.60
C PRO A 17 7.61 11.14 16.37
N ILE A 18 8.33 10.01 16.47
CA ILE A 18 8.43 9.02 15.38
C ILE A 18 7.06 8.42 15.06
N LEU A 19 6.29 8.04 16.07
CA LEU A 19 4.94 7.49 15.91
C LEU A 19 3.97 8.56 15.39
N VAL A 20 4.11 9.82 15.80
CA VAL A 20 3.31 10.93 15.27
C VAL A 20 3.57 11.10 13.77
N ILE A 21 4.83 11.24 13.36
CA ILE A 21 5.18 11.45 11.94
C ILE A 21 4.81 10.20 11.12
N GLY A 22 5.20 9.01 11.58
CA GLY A 22 4.87 7.75 10.92
C GLY A 22 3.36 7.51 10.82
N GLY A 23 2.61 7.86 11.86
CA GLY A 23 1.15 7.79 11.90
C GLY A 23 0.50 8.75 10.90
N LEU A 24 0.99 9.99 10.81
CA LEU A 24 0.51 10.97 9.82
C LEU A 24 0.78 10.50 8.38
N LEU A 25 1.98 9.97 8.10
CA LEU A 25 2.33 9.42 6.79
C LEU A 25 1.48 8.20 6.43
N TYR A 26 1.25 7.30 7.39
CA TYR A 26 0.38 6.15 7.21
C TYR A 26 -1.07 6.57 6.93
N LEU A 27 -1.59 7.54 7.68
CA LEU A 27 -2.94 8.08 7.49
C LEU A 27 -3.08 8.74 6.13
N ALA A 28 -2.09 9.53 5.70
CA ALA A 28 -2.06 10.13 4.37
C ALA A 28 -2.06 9.07 3.27
N LYS A 29 -1.20 8.04 3.36
CA LYS A 29 -1.16 6.93 2.41
C LYS A 29 -2.51 6.19 2.34
N LYS A 30 -3.14 5.90 3.48
CA LYS A 30 -4.45 5.25 3.54
C LYS A 30 -5.53 6.09 2.85
N ARG A 31 -5.52 7.42 3.03
CA ARG A 31 -6.45 8.33 2.35
C ARG A 31 -6.25 8.30 0.84
N VAL A 32 -4.99 8.29 0.37
CA VAL A 32 -4.66 8.22 -1.07
C VAL A 32 -5.08 6.87 -1.68
N SER A 33 -4.78 5.76 -1.01
CA SER A 33 -5.16 4.43 -1.48
C SER A 33 -6.68 4.20 -1.45
N ALA A 34 -7.42 4.85 -0.57
CA ALA A 34 -8.88 4.80 -0.58
C ALA A 34 -9.50 5.53 -1.79
N VAL A 35 -8.74 6.43 -2.42
CA VAL A 35 -9.18 7.24 -3.58
C VAL A 35 -8.74 6.62 -4.90
N GLN A 36 -7.77 5.69 -4.89
CA GLN A 36 -7.42 4.90 -6.07
C GLN A 36 -8.01 3.50 -5.90
N PRO A 37 -9.20 3.22 -6.46
CA PRO A 37 -9.53 1.86 -6.82
C PRO A 37 -8.34 1.35 -7.63
N THR A 38 -7.66 0.34 -7.11
CA THR A 38 -6.80 -0.50 -7.93
C THR A 38 -7.73 -1.10 -8.96
N GLU A 39 -7.90 -0.41 -10.10
CA GLU A 39 -8.43 -1.02 -11.30
C GLU A 39 -7.55 -2.25 -11.50
N PRO A 40 -8.09 -3.49 -11.37
CA PRO A 40 -7.33 -4.63 -11.81
C PRO A 40 -6.97 -4.29 -13.25
N VAL A 41 -5.67 -4.30 -13.56
CA VAL A 41 -5.23 -4.31 -14.95
C VAL A 41 -5.92 -5.53 -15.54
N SER A 42 -7.07 -5.30 -16.18
CA SER A 42 -7.66 -6.21 -17.13
C SER A 42 -6.61 -6.27 -18.21
N GLU A 43 -5.73 -7.26 -18.05
CA GLU A 43 -4.88 -7.77 -19.09
C GLU A 43 -5.78 -7.80 -20.33
N PRO A 44 -5.43 -7.03 -21.39
CA PRO A 44 -6.27 -6.97 -22.55
C PRO A 44 -6.41 -8.42 -22.99
N ASP A 45 -7.67 -8.87 -22.94
CA ASP A 45 -8.22 -9.98 -23.68
C ASP A 45 -7.46 -10.01 -25.01
N ALA A 46 -6.40 -10.81 -25.04
CA ALA A 46 -5.61 -11.06 -26.22
C ALA A 46 -6.50 -11.98 -27.03
N ALA A 47 -7.53 -11.35 -27.60
CA ALA A 47 -8.06 -11.57 -28.91
C ALA A 47 -7.62 -12.92 -29.41
N SER A 48 -8.37 -13.92 -28.94
CA SER A 48 -8.69 -15.10 -29.72
C SER A 48 -8.72 -14.66 -31.18
N PRO A 49 -7.78 -15.09 -32.05
CA PRO A 49 -8.00 -14.92 -33.47
C PRO A 49 -9.28 -15.69 -33.78
N GLU A 50 -10.22 -14.98 -34.39
CA GLU A 50 -11.49 -15.49 -34.89
C GLU A 50 -11.30 -16.82 -35.64
N PRO A 51 -12.32 -17.70 -35.63
CA PRO A 51 -12.30 -18.90 -36.45
C PRO A 51 -12.30 -18.49 -37.93
N GLU A 52 -11.19 -18.73 -38.63
CA GLU A 52 -11.12 -18.68 -40.09
C GLU A 52 -12.10 -19.70 -40.66
N GLY A 53 -13.31 -19.22 -40.96
CA GLY A 53 -14.20 -19.88 -41.90
C GLY A 53 -13.66 -19.68 -43.31
N GLU A 54 -12.95 -20.66 -43.83
CA GLU A 54 -12.84 -20.86 -45.27
C GLU A 54 -13.12 -22.32 -45.63
N GLN A 55 -14.42 -22.60 -45.77
CA GLN A 55 -14.90 -23.59 -46.72
C GLN A 55 -14.72 -22.99 -48.12
N SER A 56 -13.82 -23.53 -48.95
CA SER A 56 -13.94 -23.55 -50.43
C SER A 56 -12.71 -24.21 -51.08
N ALA A 57 -12.85 -25.49 -51.48
CA ALA A 57 -12.53 -26.04 -52.80
C ALA A 57 -12.58 -27.58 -52.78
#